data_AF-E1LP99-F1
#
_entry.id   AF-E1LP99-F1
#
_cell.length_a   1.000
_cell.length_b   1.000
_cell.length_c   1.000
_cell.angle_alpha   90.00
_cell.angle_beta   90.00
_cell.angle_gamma   90.00
#
_symmetry.space_group_name_H-M   'P 1'
#
loop_
_entity.id
_entity.type
_entity.pdbx_description
1 polymer ?
#
loop_
_entity_poly.entity_id
_entity_poly.type
_entity_poly.pdbx_seq_one_letter_code
_entity_poly.pdbx_strand_id
1 'polypeptide(L)'
;MTNSLKRQDNLPSEFPQQPLQQNADRIYNIEQANSVNHIVNVTPIRQILSSNEYYNLFIIYNEKYEENSFSLNNDRVFQYTNSAISQKFNQFTLEDIDEIMSLPALFLPEYSEANQEIKTGFFGKLVDIDKRAGYIKFDFQKECEIDLNLIELHQSELKIEDWELSRTHWAIKRANLKNILKGFGNGNETE
;
A
#
# COMPACT_ATOMS: atom_id res chain seq x y z
N MET A 1 -57.08 7.95 48.78
CA MET A 1 -56.64 7.78 47.38
C MET A 1 -56.29 9.16 46.83
N THR A 2 -55.18 9.21 46.07
CA THR A 2 -54.62 10.29 45.22
C THR A 2 -53.96 11.54 45.86
N ASN A 3 -52.65 11.63 45.57
CA ASN A 3 -51.58 12.62 45.80
C ASN A 3 -51.98 14.12 45.72
N SER A 4 -51.49 15.03 46.58
CA SER A 4 -50.11 15.47 46.93
C SER A 4 -49.41 16.29 45.82
N LEU A 5 -49.28 17.60 46.06
CA LEU A 5 -48.36 18.54 45.42
C LEU A 5 -47.97 19.62 46.46
N LYS A 6 -46.91 19.35 47.21
CA LYS A 6 -46.16 20.38 47.96
C LYS A 6 -45.16 21.02 47.00
N ARG A 7 -45.16 22.35 46.94
CA ARG A 7 -44.07 23.18 46.38
C ARG A 7 -43.21 23.70 47.52
N GLN A 8 -41.97 24.05 47.14
CA GLN A 8 -40.86 24.62 47.91
C GLN A 8 -39.96 23.58 48.55
N ASP A 9 -38.69 23.58 48.13
CA ASP A 9 -37.56 23.85 49.03
C ASP A 9 -36.31 24.25 48.23
N ASN A 10 -35.74 25.39 48.62
CA ASN A 10 -34.38 25.84 48.30
C ASN A 10 -33.39 25.02 49.14
N LEU A 11 -32.29 24.51 48.58
CA LEU A 11 -31.03 24.32 49.32
C LEU A 11 -29.81 24.25 48.36
N PRO A 12 -28.60 24.58 48.86
CA PRO A 12 -27.49 25.14 48.09
C PRO A 12 -26.51 24.13 47.48
N SER A 13 -25.73 24.68 46.55
CA SER A 13 -24.52 24.15 45.95
C SER A 13 -23.38 23.98 46.96
N GLU A 14 -22.81 22.77 47.05
CA GLU A 14 -21.37 22.48 47.08
C GLU A 14 -21.13 20.99 47.36
N PHE A 15 -20.28 20.34 46.56
CA PHE A 15 -19.68 19.05 46.88
C PHE A 15 -18.14 19.20 46.89
N PRO A 16 -17.44 18.64 47.89
CA PRO A 16 -16.02 18.90 48.15
C PRO A 16 -15.07 18.12 47.23
N GLN A 17 -13.97 18.76 46.81
CA GLN A 17 -12.87 18.12 46.09
C GLN A 17 -11.86 17.51 47.07
N GLN A 18 -11.55 16.22 46.92
CA GLN A 18 -10.38 15.58 47.55
C GLN A 18 -9.17 15.63 46.59
N PRO A 19 -7.94 15.84 47.08
CA PRO A 19 -6.75 15.83 46.24
C PRO A 19 -6.23 14.40 45.99
N LEU A 20 -6.02 14.05 44.72
CA LEU A 20 -5.24 12.88 44.32
C LEU A 20 -3.75 13.24 44.31
N GLN A 21 -2.98 12.60 45.19
CA GLN A 21 -1.53 12.74 45.25
C GLN A 21 -0.88 11.75 44.28
N GLN A 22 -0.23 12.25 43.23
CA GLN A 22 0.67 11.46 42.38
C GLN A 22 2.09 12.03 42.51
N ASN A 23 2.98 11.21 43.08
CA ASN A 23 4.41 11.48 43.13
C ASN A 23 5.00 11.19 41.74
N ALA A 24 5.62 12.20 41.11
CA ALA A 24 6.39 12.04 39.89
C ALA A 24 7.87 12.30 40.17
N ASP A 25 8.72 11.32 39.85
CA ASP A 25 10.17 11.42 39.93
C ASP A 25 10.74 12.33 38.83
N ARG A 26 11.58 13.27 39.27
CA ARG A 26 12.61 14.08 38.57
C ARG A 26 12.29 14.73 37.21
N ILE A 27 12.02 16.03 37.35
CA ILE A 27 12.00 17.11 36.36
C ILE A 27 13.38 17.31 35.70
N TYR A 28 13.42 17.40 34.37
CA TYR A 28 14.43 18.23 33.66
C TYR A 28 13.78 19.56 33.28
N ASN A 29 14.41 20.64 33.73
CA ASN A 29 13.95 22.02 33.64
C ASN A 29 13.75 22.47 32.19
N ILE A 30 12.59 23.04 31.87
CA ILE A 30 12.47 24.04 30.81
C ILE A 30 11.89 25.28 31.48
N GLU A 31 12.72 26.32 31.52
CA GLU A 31 12.40 27.61 32.11
C GLU A 31 11.27 28.31 31.34
N GLN A 32 10.31 28.82 32.14
CA GLN A 32 9.31 29.85 31.86
C GLN A 32 9.23 30.40 30.42
N ALA A 33 8.19 30.00 29.68
CA ALA A 33 7.53 30.88 28.73
C ALA A 33 6.01 30.66 28.77
N ASN A 34 5.31 31.76 28.99
CA ASN A 34 3.88 31.85 29.29
C ASN A 34 2.98 31.25 28.20
N SER A 35 1.91 30.59 28.66
CA SER A 35 0.62 30.32 28.02
C SER A 35 0.49 30.66 26.52
N VAL A 36 0.68 29.67 25.65
CA VAL A 36 0.01 29.61 24.35
C VAL A 36 -0.48 28.17 24.14
N ASN A 37 -1.80 27.97 24.12
CA ASN A 37 -2.40 26.74 23.64
C ASN A 37 -2.14 26.62 22.13
N HIS A 38 -0.96 26.13 21.74
CA HIS A 38 -0.69 25.73 20.37
C HIS A 38 -1.04 24.26 20.24
N ILE A 39 -2.25 23.97 19.76
CA ILE A 39 -2.55 22.66 19.18
C ILE A 39 -1.70 22.59 17.92
N VAL A 40 -0.50 22.04 18.04
CA VAL A 40 0.29 21.67 16.87
C VAL A 40 -0.49 20.56 16.19
N ASN A 41 -1.19 20.89 15.10
CA ASN A 41 -1.72 19.90 14.18
C ASN A 41 -0.53 19.19 13.54
N VAL A 42 0.05 18.21 14.24
CA VAL A 42 1.05 17.32 13.68
C VAL A 42 0.30 16.44 12.69
N THR A 43 0.22 16.88 11.44
CA THR A 43 -0.16 15.98 10.35
C THR A 43 0.88 14.86 10.33
N PRO A 44 0.48 13.58 10.51
CA PRO A 44 1.43 12.49 10.45
C PRO A 44 2.16 12.54 9.11
N ILE A 45 3.49 12.46 9.15
CA ILE A 45 4.31 12.40 7.93
C ILE A 45 3.85 11.18 7.13
N ARG A 46 3.41 11.38 5.88
CA ARG A 46 3.04 10.30 4.97
C ARG A 46 4.28 9.44 4.74
N GLN A 47 4.28 8.21 5.25
CA GLN A 47 5.37 7.25 5.01
C GLN A 47 5.40 6.87 3.53
N ILE A 48 6.52 7.11 2.87
CA ILE A 48 6.76 6.73 1.46
C ILE A 48 7.22 5.27 1.41
N LEU A 49 6.69 4.51 0.45
CA LEU A 49 7.09 3.15 0.13
C LEU A 49 8.47 3.18 -0.55
N SER A 50 9.38 2.35 -0.04
CA SER A 50 10.73 2.22 -0.60
C SER A 50 10.74 1.31 -1.82
N SER A 51 11.40 1.74 -2.90
CA SER A 51 11.60 0.94 -4.13
C SER A 51 12.50 -0.30 -3.95
N ASN A 52 13.13 -0.45 -2.77
CA ASN A 52 13.87 -1.65 -2.39
C ASN A 52 13.04 -2.60 -1.48
N GLU A 53 11.81 -2.24 -1.15
CA GLU A 53 10.92 -3.04 -0.29
C GLU A 53 9.57 -3.33 -0.93
N TYR A 54 9.16 -2.53 -1.92
CA TYR A 54 7.87 -2.65 -2.60
C TYR A 54 8.03 -2.60 -4.12
N TYR A 55 7.10 -3.23 -4.82
CA TYR A 55 7.02 -3.23 -6.28
C TYR A 55 5.57 -3.32 -6.76
N ASN A 56 5.32 -2.86 -7.99
CA ASN A 56 4.07 -3.04 -8.71
C ASN A 56 4.05 -4.40 -9.43
N LEU A 57 3.03 -5.19 -9.22
CA LEU A 57 2.78 -6.43 -9.95
C LEU A 57 1.57 -6.24 -10.86
N PHE A 58 1.75 -6.43 -12.16
CA PHE A 58 0.68 -6.48 -13.15
C PHE A 58 0.62 -7.87 -13.74
N ILE A 59 -0.55 -8.50 -13.65
CA ILE A 59 -0.85 -9.78 -14.31
C ILE A 59 -2.06 -9.52 -15.20
N ILE A 60 -1.94 -9.73 -16.51
CA ILE A 60 -2.95 -9.35 -17.50
C ILE A 60 -3.24 -10.52 -18.44
N TYR A 61 -4.52 -10.86 -18.62
CA TYR A 61 -4.94 -11.94 -19.50
C TYR A 61 -4.52 -11.69 -20.95
N ASN A 62 -3.82 -12.67 -21.53
CA ASN A 62 -3.41 -12.66 -22.94
C ASN A 62 -2.61 -11.41 -23.37
N GLU A 63 -1.92 -10.75 -22.44
CA GLU A 63 -1.07 -9.59 -22.73
C GLU A 63 0.36 -10.04 -22.96
N LYS A 64 0.86 -9.80 -24.17
CA LYS A 64 2.24 -10.09 -24.57
C LYS A 64 3.18 -8.92 -24.30
N TYR A 65 2.63 -7.75 -23.97
CA TYR A 65 3.34 -6.49 -23.84
C TYR A 65 4.17 -6.17 -25.08
N GLU A 66 3.59 -6.35 -26.28
CA GLU A 66 4.21 -5.93 -27.54
C GLU A 66 4.39 -4.40 -27.54
N GLU A 67 3.36 -3.70 -27.08
CA GLU A 67 3.37 -2.26 -26.83
C GLU A 67 3.87 -1.92 -25.41
N ASN A 68 4.20 -0.65 -25.20
CA ASN A 68 4.63 -0.10 -23.91
C ASN A 68 3.47 0.55 -23.15
N SER A 69 2.24 0.08 -23.38
CA SER A 69 1.05 0.54 -22.66
C SER A 69 -0.02 -0.55 -22.59
N PHE A 70 -0.84 -0.52 -21.54
CA PHE A 70 -2.06 -1.34 -21.42
C PHE A 70 -3.11 -0.60 -20.59
N SER A 71 -4.33 -1.14 -20.55
CA SER A 71 -5.42 -0.62 -19.72
C SER A 71 -5.98 -1.69 -18.80
N LEU A 72 -6.37 -1.31 -17.59
CA LEU A 72 -6.93 -2.20 -16.59
C LEU A 72 -8.23 -1.62 -16.03
N ASN A 73 -9.27 -2.44 -15.92
CA ASN A 73 -10.53 -2.01 -15.33
C ASN A 73 -10.38 -1.68 -13.83
N ASN A 74 -11.16 -0.71 -13.36
CA ASN A 74 -11.07 -0.22 -11.98
C ASN A 74 -11.35 -1.29 -10.91
N ASP A 75 -12.13 -2.33 -11.23
CA ASP A 75 -12.41 -3.46 -10.33
C ASP A 75 -11.19 -4.38 -10.11
N ARG A 76 -10.14 -4.23 -10.91
CA ARG A 76 -8.91 -5.04 -10.87
C ARG A 76 -7.73 -4.33 -10.20
N VAL A 77 -7.92 -3.09 -9.78
CA VAL A 77 -6.91 -2.25 -9.13
C VAL A 77 -6.72 -2.66 -7.66
N PHE A 78 -5.47 -2.82 -7.25
CA PHE A 78 -5.04 -3.21 -5.89
C PHE A 78 -5.68 -4.49 -5.35
N GLN A 79 -6.08 -5.43 -6.22
CA GLN A 79 -6.35 -6.79 -5.75
C GLN A 79 -5.05 -7.37 -5.17
N TYR A 80 -5.17 -8.22 -4.15
CA TYR A 80 -4.02 -8.87 -3.49
C TYR A 80 -2.97 -7.91 -2.89
N THR A 81 -3.34 -6.63 -2.76
CA THR A 81 -2.54 -5.61 -2.07
C THR A 81 -2.98 -5.55 -0.62
N ASN A 82 -2.04 -5.35 0.30
CA ASN A 82 -2.37 -5.17 1.71
C ASN A 82 -3.32 -3.98 1.90
N SER A 83 -4.34 -4.14 2.74
CA SER A 83 -5.40 -3.14 2.93
C SER A 83 -4.89 -1.76 3.33
N ALA A 84 -3.81 -1.67 4.13
CA ALA A 84 -3.22 -0.39 4.50
C ALA A 84 -2.62 0.35 3.30
N ILE A 85 -2.02 -0.39 2.34
CA ILE A 85 -1.45 0.17 1.12
C ILE A 85 -2.57 0.56 0.15
N SER A 86 -3.57 -0.29 -0.03
CA SER A 86 -4.73 0.02 -0.87
C SER A 86 -5.48 1.26 -0.37
N GLN A 87 -5.61 1.41 0.96
CA GLN A 87 -6.20 2.60 1.58
C GLN A 87 -5.34 3.84 1.39
N LYS A 88 -4.00 3.72 1.50
CA LYS A 88 -3.06 4.82 1.28
C LYS A 88 -3.20 5.43 -0.11
N PHE A 89 -3.45 4.61 -1.14
CA PHE A 89 -3.53 5.06 -2.54
C PHE A 89 -4.96 5.15 -3.08
N ASN A 90 -5.99 5.11 -2.23
CA ASN A 90 -7.38 5.05 -2.70
C ASN A 90 -7.83 6.33 -3.45
N GLN A 91 -7.22 7.48 -3.15
CA GLN A 91 -7.56 8.75 -3.78
C GLN A 91 -6.90 8.93 -5.14
N PHE A 92 -5.74 8.30 -5.39
CA PHE A 92 -4.91 8.55 -6.57
C PHE A 92 -4.59 10.05 -6.72
N THR A 93 -4.07 10.68 -5.66
CA THR A 93 -3.52 12.04 -5.77
C THR A 93 -2.26 12.03 -6.65
N LEU A 94 -1.76 13.21 -7.02
CA LEU A 94 -0.50 13.31 -7.76
C LEU A 94 0.66 12.68 -6.97
N GLU A 95 0.70 12.88 -5.65
CA GLU A 95 1.70 12.27 -4.77
C GLU A 95 1.52 10.76 -4.59
N ASP A 96 0.31 10.24 -4.77
CA ASP A 96 0.07 8.79 -4.83
C ASP A 96 0.65 8.22 -6.12
N ILE A 97 0.35 8.87 -7.25
CA ILE A 97 0.81 8.46 -8.59
C ILE A 97 2.33 8.51 -8.67
N ASP A 98 2.96 9.61 -8.25
CA ASP A 98 4.42 9.76 -8.23
C ASP A 98 5.10 8.68 -7.38
N GLU A 99 4.54 8.37 -6.22
CA GLU A 99 5.06 7.32 -5.35
C GLU A 99 4.93 5.94 -6.00
N ILE A 100 3.77 5.62 -6.58
CA ILE A 100 3.53 4.36 -7.28
C ILE A 100 4.49 4.20 -8.47
N MET A 101 4.68 5.24 -9.28
CA MET A 101 5.58 5.23 -10.43
C MET A 101 7.06 5.10 -10.02
N SER A 102 7.41 5.54 -8.82
CA SER A 102 8.77 5.37 -8.29
C SER A 102 9.12 3.91 -7.94
N LEU A 103 8.12 3.05 -7.78
CA LEU A 103 8.32 1.63 -7.48
C LEU A 103 8.71 0.85 -8.74
N PRO A 104 9.60 -0.15 -8.63
CA PRO A 104 9.84 -1.09 -9.72
C PRO A 104 8.56 -1.85 -10.08
N ALA A 105 8.47 -2.33 -11.32
CA ALA A 105 7.30 -3.03 -11.81
C ALA A 105 7.66 -4.39 -12.45
N LEU A 106 6.77 -5.35 -12.25
CA LEU A 106 6.78 -6.66 -12.90
C LEU A 106 5.49 -6.80 -13.72
N PHE A 107 5.65 -6.99 -15.03
CA PHE A 107 4.58 -7.07 -16.02
C PHE A 107 4.49 -8.49 -16.56
N LEU A 108 3.45 -9.21 -16.20
CA LEU A 108 3.29 -10.63 -16.50
C LEU A 108 1.98 -10.86 -17.29
N PRO A 109 1.96 -11.80 -18.23
CA PRO A 109 0.71 -12.40 -18.69
C PRO A 109 0.09 -13.23 -17.53
N GLU A 110 -1.21 -13.52 -17.62
CA GLU A 110 -1.76 -14.63 -16.85
C GLU A 110 -1.04 -15.94 -17.22
N TYR A 111 -0.68 -16.72 -16.21
CA TYR A 111 0.06 -17.96 -16.35
C TYR A 111 -0.52 -19.04 -15.43
N SER A 112 -0.83 -20.20 -15.99
CA SER A 112 -1.33 -21.37 -15.25
C SER A 112 -1.09 -22.65 -16.04
N GLU A 113 -1.24 -23.82 -15.41
CA GLU A 113 -1.17 -25.11 -16.13
C GLU A 113 -2.12 -25.17 -17.34
N ALA A 114 -3.28 -24.50 -17.27
CA ALA A 114 -4.25 -24.44 -18.36
C ALA A 114 -3.92 -23.37 -19.43
N ASN A 115 -2.98 -22.46 -19.15
CA ASN A 115 -2.62 -21.36 -20.03
C ASN A 115 -1.12 -21.02 -19.88
N GLN A 116 -0.30 -21.65 -20.73
CA GLN A 116 1.16 -21.43 -20.80
C GLN A 116 1.61 -20.95 -22.20
N GLU A 117 0.70 -20.36 -22.97
CA GLU A 117 0.99 -19.91 -24.34
C GLU A 117 2.01 -18.76 -24.37
N ILE A 118 1.98 -17.90 -23.36
CA ILE A 118 2.91 -16.77 -23.19
C ILE A 118 3.83 -17.08 -22.00
N LYS A 119 5.13 -17.19 -22.27
CA LYS A 119 6.16 -17.59 -21.29
C LYS A 119 7.15 -16.49 -20.93
N THR A 120 6.94 -15.28 -21.45
CA THR A 120 7.79 -14.12 -21.20
C THR A 120 7.01 -13.02 -20.50
N GLY A 121 7.52 -12.55 -19.37
CA GLY A 121 7.13 -11.32 -18.71
C GLY A 121 8.28 -10.31 -18.74
N PHE A 122 8.08 -9.15 -18.11
CA PHE A 122 9.05 -8.06 -18.13
C PHE A 122 9.21 -7.40 -16.77
N PHE A 123 10.46 -7.11 -16.41
CA PHE A 123 10.80 -6.18 -15.35
C PHE A 123 10.98 -4.78 -15.95
N GLY A 124 10.54 -3.75 -15.21
CA GLY A 124 10.64 -2.37 -15.66
C GLY A 124 10.11 -1.36 -14.66
N LYS A 125 9.57 -0.25 -15.19
CA LYS A 125 8.96 0.84 -14.40
C LYS A 125 7.78 1.45 -15.14
N LEU A 126 6.85 2.03 -14.37
CA LEU A 126 5.79 2.87 -14.92
C LEU A 126 6.37 4.24 -15.34
N VAL A 127 5.80 4.81 -16.38
CA VAL A 127 6.14 6.13 -16.93
C VAL A 127 4.97 7.09 -16.76
N ASP A 128 3.73 6.60 -16.90
CA ASP A 128 2.53 7.40 -16.69
C ASP A 128 1.36 6.54 -16.19
N ILE A 129 0.42 7.17 -15.47
CA ILE A 129 -0.82 6.57 -14.97
C ILE A 129 -1.98 7.54 -15.27
N ASP A 130 -2.81 7.20 -16.26
CA ASP A 130 -3.99 7.96 -16.64
C ASP A 130 -5.27 7.27 -16.12
N LYS A 131 -5.75 7.73 -14.96
CA LYS A 131 -6.96 7.22 -14.30
C LYS A 131 -8.22 7.82 -14.93
N ARG A 132 -9.11 6.94 -15.40
CA ARG A 132 -10.41 7.29 -16.00
C ARG A 132 -11.57 6.65 -15.24
N ALA A 133 -12.79 7.02 -15.61
CA ALA A 133 -13.99 6.59 -14.87
C ALA A 133 -14.20 5.06 -14.82
N GLY A 134 -13.80 4.31 -15.85
CA GLY A 134 -13.98 2.85 -15.90
C GLY A 134 -12.69 2.03 -15.87
N TYR A 135 -11.56 2.63 -16.23
CA TYR A 135 -10.27 1.95 -16.36
C TYR A 135 -9.13 2.93 -16.06
N ILE A 136 -7.94 2.37 -15.87
CA ILE A 136 -6.68 3.11 -15.78
C ILE A 136 -5.81 2.67 -16.94
N LYS A 137 -5.24 3.63 -17.68
CA LYS A 137 -4.21 3.38 -18.67
C LYS A 137 -2.84 3.55 -18.02
N PHE A 138 -1.94 2.61 -18.30
CA PHE A 138 -0.56 2.64 -17.84
C PHE A 138 0.36 2.71 -19.05
N ASP A 139 1.33 3.61 -19.00
CA ASP A 139 2.46 3.62 -19.91
C ASP A 139 3.71 3.22 -19.12
N PHE A 140 4.58 2.41 -19.72
CA PHE A 140 5.70 1.80 -19.01
C PHE A 140 6.95 1.62 -19.89
N GLN A 141 8.07 1.34 -19.24
CA GLN A 141 9.31 0.97 -19.90
C GLN A 141 9.75 -0.41 -19.42
N LYS A 142 10.09 -1.27 -20.39
CA LYS A 142 10.71 -2.59 -20.16
C LYS A 142 12.21 -2.43 -20.01
N GLU A 143 12.78 -3.06 -18.98
CA GLU A 143 14.22 -3.06 -18.69
C GLU A 143 14.84 -4.43 -19.00
N CYS A 144 14.18 -5.53 -18.62
CA CYS A 144 14.61 -6.88 -19.01
C CYS A 144 13.44 -7.87 -19.12
N GLU A 145 13.63 -8.89 -19.95
CA GLU A 145 12.73 -10.05 -20.06
C GLU A 145 12.91 -11.00 -18.88
N ILE A 146 11.82 -11.66 -18.49
CA ILE A 146 11.77 -12.61 -17.38
C ILE A 146 11.00 -13.86 -17.84
N ASP A 147 11.57 -15.05 -17.61
CA ASP A 147 10.90 -16.32 -17.84
C ASP A 147 9.83 -16.57 -16.75
N LEU A 148 8.60 -16.87 -17.14
CA LEU A 148 7.52 -17.18 -16.19
C LEU A 148 7.78 -18.45 -15.36
N ASN A 149 8.58 -19.40 -15.84
CA ASN A 149 8.94 -20.57 -15.02
C ASN A 149 9.76 -20.16 -13.78
N LEU A 150 10.61 -19.13 -13.92
CA LEU A 150 11.35 -18.58 -12.78
C LEU A 150 10.42 -17.81 -11.84
N ILE A 151 9.42 -17.11 -12.37
CA ILE A 151 8.41 -16.45 -11.54
C ILE A 151 7.62 -17.47 -10.72
N GLU A 152 7.15 -18.55 -11.34
CA GLU A 152 6.42 -19.62 -10.67
C GLU A 152 7.27 -20.28 -9.58
N LEU A 153 8.54 -20.61 -9.89
CA LEU A 153 9.49 -21.18 -8.93
C LEU A 153 9.72 -20.28 -7.70
N HIS A 154 9.75 -18.95 -7.90
CA HIS A 154 10.05 -17.95 -6.86
C HIS A 154 8.81 -17.19 -6.36
N GLN A 155 7.59 -17.69 -6.58
CA GLN A 155 6.34 -16.98 -6.24
C GLN A 155 6.28 -16.50 -4.79
N SER A 156 6.77 -17.33 -3.85
CA SER A 156 6.72 -17.06 -2.40
C SER A 156 7.65 -15.92 -1.98
N GLU A 157 8.82 -15.82 -2.63
CA GLU A 157 9.76 -14.72 -2.44
C GLU A 157 9.17 -13.41 -2.99
N LEU A 158 8.51 -13.51 -4.15
CA LEU A 158 7.83 -12.40 -4.80
C LEU A 158 6.51 -11.98 -4.11
N LYS A 159 6.02 -12.75 -3.13
CA LYS A 159 4.72 -12.52 -2.46
C LYS A 159 3.53 -12.60 -3.42
N ILE A 160 3.64 -13.51 -4.39
CA ILE A 160 2.57 -13.90 -5.29
C ILE A 160 1.87 -15.12 -4.68
N GLU A 161 0.55 -15.06 -4.52
CA GLU A 161 -0.25 -16.16 -3.99
C GLU A 161 -0.51 -17.22 -5.07
N ASP A 162 -0.77 -18.48 -4.68
CA ASP A 162 -0.85 -19.65 -5.58
C ASP A 162 -1.77 -19.45 -6.80
N TRP A 163 -2.86 -18.70 -6.64
CA TRP A 163 -3.87 -18.48 -7.68
C TRP A 163 -3.72 -17.13 -8.40
N GLU A 164 -2.82 -16.29 -7.92
CA GLU A 164 -2.70 -14.90 -8.35
C GLU A 164 -2.19 -14.79 -9.79
N LEU A 165 -1.26 -15.67 -10.21
CA LEU A 165 -0.77 -15.74 -11.60
C LEU A 165 -1.88 -16.03 -12.62
N SER A 166 -2.98 -16.66 -12.20
CA SER A 166 -4.10 -17.01 -13.08
C SER A 166 -5.19 -15.93 -13.20
N ARG A 167 -4.95 -14.72 -12.69
CA ARG A 167 -5.99 -13.68 -12.61
C ARG A 167 -5.49 -12.31 -12.99
N THR A 168 -6.27 -11.63 -13.81
CA THR A 168 -5.98 -10.25 -14.24
C THR A 168 -6.16 -9.29 -13.07
N HIS A 169 -5.08 -8.60 -12.69
CA HIS A 169 -5.07 -7.57 -11.66
C HIS A 169 -3.79 -6.73 -11.63
N TRP A 170 -3.84 -5.66 -10.84
CA TRP A 170 -2.68 -4.93 -10.36
C TRP A 170 -2.60 -5.04 -8.84
N ALA A 171 -1.41 -5.35 -8.32
CA ALA A 171 -1.08 -5.35 -6.91
C ALA A 171 0.17 -4.51 -6.58
N ILE A 172 0.29 -4.04 -5.34
CA ILE A 172 1.55 -3.58 -4.76
C ILE A 172 2.00 -4.59 -3.71
N LYS A 173 3.19 -5.15 -3.93
CA LYS A 173 3.73 -6.26 -3.13
C LYS A 173 4.91 -5.79 -2.29
N ARG A 174 5.06 -6.37 -1.10
CA ARG A 174 6.17 -6.08 -0.17
C ARG A 174 7.29 -7.10 -0.32
N ALA A 175 8.11 -6.93 -1.35
CA ALA A 175 9.34 -7.68 -1.57
C ALA A 175 10.39 -6.83 -2.29
N ASN A 176 11.67 -7.15 -2.10
CA ASN A 176 12.74 -6.52 -2.85
C ASN A 176 12.88 -7.17 -4.23
N LEU A 177 12.06 -6.73 -5.19
CA LEU A 177 12.00 -7.29 -6.54
C LEU A 177 13.39 -7.33 -7.20
N LYS A 178 14.13 -6.21 -7.17
CA LYS A 178 15.45 -6.11 -7.79
C LYS A 178 16.45 -7.12 -7.22
N ASN A 179 16.40 -7.38 -5.92
CA ASN A 179 17.28 -8.37 -5.29
C ASN A 179 16.90 -9.80 -5.68
N ILE A 180 15.60 -10.12 -5.72
CA ILE A 180 15.10 -11.44 -6.14
C ILE A 180 15.50 -11.72 -7.59
N LEU A 181 15.26 -10.77 -8.51
CA LEU A 181 15.59 -10.94 -9.93
C LEU A 181 17.10 -11.07 -10.19
N LYS A 182 17.97 -10.43 -9.38
CA LYS A 182 19.42 -10.67 -9.44
C LYS A 182 19.79 -12.11 -9.09
N GLY A 183 19.01 -12.75 -8.21
CA GLY A 183 19.18 -14.17 -7.87
C GLY A 183 18.96 -15.09 -9.06
N PHE A 184 18.09 -14.73 -10.01
CA PHE A 184 17.77 -15.56 -11.18
C PHE A 184 18.98 -15.80 -12.08
N GLY A 185 19.88 -14.80 -12.21
CA GLY A 185 21.09 -14.93 -13.03
C GLY A 185 22.19 -15.79 -12.41
N ASN A 186 22.20 -15.95 -11.08
CA ASN A 186 23.25 -16.66 -10.35
C ASN A 186 22.98 -18.16 -10.17
N GLY A 187 21.80 -18.65 -10.55
CA GLY A 187 21.40 -20.06 -10.43
C GLY A 187 21.83 -20.96 -11.60
N ASN A 188 22.43 -20.41 -12.65
CA ASN A 188 22.80 -21.13 -13.87
C ASN A 188 24.25 -21.67 -13.89
N GLU A 189 24.98 -21.63 -12.76
CA GLU A 189 26.41 -22.02 -12.68
C GLU A 189 26.69 -23.35 -11.95
N THR A 190 25.72 -24.25 -11.80
CA THR A 190 26.02 -25.59 -11.27
C THR A 190 25.34 -26.70 -12.08
N GLU A 191 26.07 -27.18 -13.08
CA GLU A 191 26.08 -28.58 -13.54
C GLU A 191 27.42 -29.23 -13.18
#